data_AF-A0A399EMW1-F1
#
_entry.id   AF-A0A399EMW1-F1
#
_cell.length_a   1.000
_cell.length_b   1.000
_cell.length_c   1.000
_cell.angle_alpha   90.00
_cell.angle_beta   90.00
_cell.angle_gamma   90.00
#
_symmetry.space_group_name_H-M   'P 1'
#
loop_
_entity.id
_entity.type
_entity.pdbx_description
1 polymer ?
#
loop_
_entity_poly.entity_id
_entity_poly.type
_entity_poly.pdbx_seq_one_letter_code
_entity_poly.pdbx_strand_id
1 'polypeptide(L)'
;MAVSTPTVPDPAVCEVKVVHAEAVARARQGMPAPGAIAGASELLKAVADPTRMRILSALWSVEELCVCDIAAVVGMSESAVSHQLRFLRSINLVTFRKEGRQAFYRLADAHVTSILRCALEHAAE
;
A
#
# COMPACT_ATOMS: atom_id res chain seq x y z
N MET A 1 40.73 10.39 -37.56
CA MET A 1 39.55 9.66 -38.08
C MET A 1 38.88 9.00 -36.88
N ALA A 2 37.87 9.64 -36.30
CA ALA A 2 37.10 9.04 -35.22
C ALA A 2 36.09 8.08 -35.85
N VAL A 3 36.27 6.79 -35.61
CA VAL A 3 35.34 5.75 -36.01
C VAL A 3 34.10 5.90 -35.14
N SER A 4 33.01 6.35 -35.74
CA SER A 4 31.69 6.37 -35.10
C SER A 4 31.22 4.93 -34.91
N THR A 5 31.24 4.45 -33.66
CA THR A 5 30.65 3.17 -33.27
C THR A 5 29.14 3.22 -33.51
N PRO A 6 28.52 2.20 -34.14
CA PRO A 6 27.08 2.16 -34.31
C PRO A 6 26.42 1.93 -32.95
N THR A 7 25.65 2.90 -32.48
CA THR A 7 24.84 2.80 -31.26
C THR A 7 23.70 1.81 -31.51
N VAL A 8 23.73 0.66 -30.85
CA VAL A 8 22.63 -0.31 -30.87
C VAL A 8 21.42 0.32 -30.18
N PRO A 9 20.22 0.33 -30.80
CA PRO A 9 19.02 0.90 -30.18
C PRO A 9 18.61 0.10 -28.93
N ASP A 10 18.27 0.81 -27.86
CA ASP A 10 17.77 0.26 -26.60
C ASP A 10 16.34 -0.27 -26.80
N PRO A 11 16.06 -1.56 -26.56
CA PRO A 11 14.72 -2.14 -26.72
C PRO A 11 13.65 -1.52 -25.81
N ALA A 12 14.03 -0.74 -24.79
CA ALA A 12 13.11 -0.01 -23.92
C ALA A 12 12.67 1.36 -24.48
N VAL A 13 13.20 1.77 -25.64
CA VAL A 13 12.93 3.09 -26.23
C VAL A 13 12.26 2.92 -27.59
N CYS A 14 11.14 3.61 -27.79
CA CYS A 14 10.51 3.64 -29.10
C CYS A 14 11.45 4.29 -30.13
N GLU A 15 11.86 3.51 -31.14
CA GLU A 15 12.68 4.00 -32.27
C GLU A 15 11.96 5.07 -33.10
N VAL A 16 10.61 5.08 -33.07
CA VAL A 16 9.76 6.09 -33.71
C VAL A 16 8.71 6.58 -32.71
N LYS A 17 8.52 7.90 -32.63
CA LYS A 17 7.47 8.52 -31.79
C LYS A 17 6.10 8.39 -32.46
N VAL A 18 5.53 7.18 -32.45
CA VAL A 18 4.15 6.93 -32.90
C VAL A 18 3.24 6.80 -31.68
N VAL A 19 2.16 7.58 -31.67
CA VAL A 19 1.09 7.43 -30.68
C VAL A 19 0.01 6.55 -31.28
N HIS A 20 -0.17 5.35 -30.73
CA HIS A 20 -1.19 4.42 -31.18
C HIS A 20 -2.59 4.88 -30.72
N ALA A 21 -3.27 5.65 -31.57
CA ALA A 21 -4.52 6.35 -31.24
C ALA A 21 -5.59 5.44 -30.64
N GLU A 22 -5.78 4.24 -31.18
CA GLU A 22 -6.75 3.26 -30.67
C GLU A 22 -6.39 2.73 -29.28
N ALA A 23 -5.12 2.46 -29.02
CA ALA A 23 -4.65 2.04 -27.70
C ALA A 23 -4.81 3.17 -26.68
N VAL A 24 -4.50 4.41 -27.06
CA VAL A 24 -4.68 5.59 -26.20
C VAL A 24 -6.16 5.83 -25.88
N ALA A 25 -7.05 5.69 -26.87
CA ALA A 25 -8.49 5.85 -26.64
C ALA A 25 -9.01 4.81 -25.64
N ARG A 26 -8.64 3.54 -25.81
CA ARG A 26 -8.98 2.46 -24.87
C ARG A 26 -8.45 2.72 -23.46
N ALA A 27 -7.18 3.12 -23.34
CA ALA A 27 -6.58 3.46 -22.05
C ALA A 27 -7.34 4.59 -21.37
N ARG A 28 -7.62 5.69 -22.08
CA ARG A 28 -8.37 6.84 -21.55
C ARG A 28 -9.78 6.48 -21.06
N GLN A 29 -10.45 5.55 -21.73
CA GLN A 29 -11.78 5.07 -21.32
C GLN A 29 -11.73 4.20 -20.05
N GLY A 30 -10.65 3.43 -19.87
CA GLY A 30 -10.44 2.58 -18.69
C GLY A 30 -9.79 3.30 -17.49
N MET A 31 -9.34 4.54 -17.65
CA MET A 31 -8.66 5.26 -16.58
C MET A 31 -9.61 5.56 -15.42
N PRO A 32 -9.21 5.25 -14.17
CA PRO A 32 -9.96 5.67 -13.00
C PRO A 32 -10.07 7.20 -12.91
N ALA A 33 -11.10 7.68 -12.23
CA ALA A 33 -11.23 9.11 -11.96
C ALA A 33 -9.98 9.65 -11.21
N PRO A 34 -9.53 10.89 -11.48
CA PRO A 34 -8.34 11.45 -10.82
C PRO A 34 -8.39 11.41 -9.30
N GLY A 35 -9.56 11.60 -8.70
CA GLY A 35 -9.77 11.48 -7.25
C GLY A 35 -9.57 10.06 -6.71
N ALA A 36 -9.95 9.03 -7.47
CA ALA A 36 -9.72 7.64 -7.11
C ALA A 36 -8.21 7.31 -7.14
N ILE A 37 -7.48 7.82 -8.12
CA ILE A 37 -6.02 7.66 -8.23
C ILE A 37 -5.33 8.34 -7.05
N ALA A 38 -5.71 9.59 -6.73
CA ALA A 38 -5.16 10.31 -5.58
C ALA A 38 -5.45 9.59 -4.26
N GLY A 39 -6.69 9.11 -4.06
CA GLY A 39 -7.06 8.35 -2.86
C GLY A 39 -6.29 7.04 -2.72
N ALA A 40 -6.16 6.26 -3.80
CA ALA A 40 -5.36 5.04 -3.81
C ALA A 40 -3.88 5.32 -3.52
N SER A 41 -3.34 6.42 -4.05
CA SER A 41 -1.94 6.82 -3.81
C SER A 41 -1.69 7.15 -2.34
N GLU A 42 -2.57 7.93 -1.69
CA GLU A 42 -2.45 8.25 -0.27
C GLU A 42 -2.60 7.01 0.62
N LEU A 43 -3.53 6.12 0.28
CA LEU A 43 -3.68 4.84 0.97
C LEU A 43 -2.40 4.01 0.87
N LEU A 44 -1.85 3.84 -0.33
CA LEU A 44 -0.64 3.03 -0.54
C LEU A 44 0.59 3.66 0.13
N LYS A 45 0.73 4.99 0.13
CA LYS A 45 1.79 5.67 0.90
C LYS A 45 1.68 5.39 2.40
N ALA A 46 0.46 5.31 2.93
CA ALA A 46 0.27 4.94 4.31
C ALA A 46 0.70 3.48 4.55
N VAL A 47 0.31 2.54 3.69
CA VAL A 47 0.69 1.13 3.83
C VAL A 47 2.22 0.91 3.66
N ALA A 48 2.87 1.67 2.77
CA ALA A 48 4.28 1.49 2.41
C ALA A 48 5.30 1.82 3.53
N ASP A 49 4.87 2.37 4.66
CA ASP A 49 5.77 2.60 5.80
C ASP A 49 6.04 1.30 6.55
N PRO A 50 7.32 0.94 6.81
CA PRO A 50 7.66 -0.33 7.44
C PRO A 50 7.03 -0.55 8.81
N THR A 51 6.85 0.50 9.60
CA THR A 51 6.26 0.41 10.94
C THR A 51 4.77 0.12 10.86
N ARG A 52 4.07 0.83 9.97
CA ARG A 52 2.64 0.61 9.72
C ARG A 52 2.39 -0.74 9.06
N MET A 53 3.25 -1.16 8.12
CA MET A 53 3.20 -2.50 7.53
C MET A 53 3.30 -3.59 8.59
N ARG A 54 4.19 -3.45 9.59
CA ARG A 54 4.30 -4.41 10.71
C ARG A 54 3.02 -4.47 11.55
N ILE A 55 2.45 -3.31 11.91
CA ILE A 55 1.20 -3.25 12.68
C ILE A 55 0.05 -3.89 11.90
N LEU A 56 -0.09 -3.53 10.62
CA LEU A 56 -1.13 -4.08 9.74
C LEU A 56 -0.95 -5.59 9.53
N SER A 57 0.29 -6.07 9.42
CA SER A 57 0.59 -7.51 9.31
C SER A 57 0.25 -8.25 10.61
N ALA A 58 0.52 -7.67 11.78
CA ALA A 58 0.10 -8.26 13.05
C ALA A 58 -1.43 -8.41 13.14
N LEU A 59 -2.17 -7.38 12.70
CA LEU A 59 -3.64 -7.39 12.61
C LEU A 59 -4.18 -8.26 11.46
N TRP A 60 -3.35 -8.66 10.51
CA TRP A 60 -3.74 -9.58 9.44
C TRP A 60 -3.59 -11.04 9.86
N SER A 61 -2.56 -11.34 10.65
CA SER A 61 -2.26 -12.70 11.15
C SER A 61 -3.30 -13.24 12.14
N VAL A 62 -4.07 -12.36 12.77
CA VAL A 62 -5.15 -12.70 13.72
C VAL A 62 -6.33 -11.76 13.51
N GLU A 63 -7.50 -12.06 14.07
CA GLU A 63 -8.71 -11.27 13.82
C GLU A 63 -8.67 -9.86 14.46
N GLU A 64 -8.23 -9.76 15.72
CA GLU A 64 -8.12 -8.49 16.44
C GLU A 64 -7.08 -8.54 17.57
N LEU A 65 -6.51 -7.38 17.91
CA LEU A 65 -5.51 -7.22 18.97
C LEU A 65 -5.71 -5.92 19.75
N CYS A 66 -5.41 -5.91 21.04
CA CYS A 66 -5.38 -4.65 21.80
C CYS A 66 -4.04 -3.90 21.59
N VAL A 67 -3.97 -2.65 22.05
CA VAL A 67 -2.75 -1.82 21.91
C VAL A 67 -1.53 -2.48 22.55
N CYS A 68 -1.70 -3.11 23.72
CA CYS A 68 -0.63 -3.79 24.44
C CYS A 68 -0.10 -4.99 23.63
N ASP A 69 -1.00 -5.78 23.04
CA ASP A 69 -0.62 -6.94 22.24
C ASP A 69 0.12 -6.52 20.97
N ILE A 70 -0.39 -5.49 20.27
CA ILE A 70 0.27 -4.96 19.08
C ILE A 70 1.67 -4.45 19.45
N ALA A 71 1.80 -3.70 20.53
CA ALA A 71 3.08 -3.19 21.03
C ALA A 71 4.08 -4.31 21.32
N ALA A 72 3.63 -5.40 21.95
CA ALA A 72 4.44 -6.57 22.20
C ALA A 72 4.89 -7.27 20.90
N VAL A 73 3.98 -7.42 19.92
CA VAL A 73 4.26 -8.07 18.63
C VAL A 73 5.26 -7.26 17.79
N VAL A 74 5.08 -5.94 17.70
CA VAL A 74 5.93 -5.09 16.84
C VAL A 74 7.18 -4.56 17.55
N GLY A 75 7.35 -4.83 18.85
CA GLY A 75 8.50 -4.41 19.64
C GLY A 75 8.57 -2.89 19.85
N MET A 76 7.42 -2.23 20.04
CA MET A 76 7.32 -0.77 20.21
C MET A 76 6.63 -0.42 21.53
N SER A 77 6.73 0.86 21.95
CA SER A 77 5.95 1.34 23.09
C SER A 77 4.47 1.49 22.73
N GLU A 78 3.59 1.29 23.71
CA GLU A 78 2.13 1.48 23.54
C GLU A 78 1.75 2.88 23.06
N SER A 79 2.51 3.91 23.49
CA SER A 79 2.33 5.29 23.03
C SER A 79 2.63 5.44 21.54
N ALA A 80 3.72 4.83 21.06
CA ALA A 80 4.07 4.85 19.65
C ALA A 80 3.04 4.09 18.81
N VAL A 81 2.60 2.92 19.26
CA VAL A 81 1.54 2.15 18.59
C VAL A 81 0.22 2.92 18.57
N SER A 82 -0.18 3.53 19.68
CA SER A 82 -1.41 4.35 19.75
C SER A 82 -1.38 5.50 18.75
N HIS A 83 -0.23 6.15 18.57
CA HIS A 83 -0.06 7.19 17.57
C HIS A 83 -0.25 6.65 16.16
N GLN A 84 0.39 5.53 15.81
CA GLN A 84 0.23 4.91 14.49
C GLN A 84 -1.21 4.45 14.25
N LEU A 85 -1.87 3.84 15.24
CA LEU A 85 -3.27 3.41 15.14
C LEU A 85 -4.23 4.59 14.95
N ARG A 86 -3.97 5.74 15.58
CA ARG A 86 -4.77 6.96 15.34
C ARG A 86 -4.66 7.40 13.88
N PHE A 87 -3.45 7.41 13.32
CA PHE A 87 -3.23 7.74 11.92
C PHE A 87 -3.91 6.72 10.99
N LEU A 88 -3.66 5.43 11.19
CA LEU A 88 -4.28 4.34 10.41
C LEU A 88 -5.81 4.39 10.43
N ARG A 89 -6.41 4.80 11.57
CA ARG A 89 -7.86 5.05 11.67
C ARG A 89 -8.32 6.25 10.85
N SER A 90 -7.57 7.34 10.82
CA SER A 90 -7.98 8.55 10.07
C SER A 90 -8.07 8.33 8.56
N ILE A 91 -7.41 7.29 8.04
CA ILE A 91 -7.42 6.88 6.64
C ILE A 91 -8.20 5.57 6.40
N ASN A 92 -8.97 5.11 7.40
CA ASN A 92 -9.80 3.90 7.33
C ASN A 92 -9.05 2.60 7.00
N LEU A 93 -7.81 2.43 7.46
CA LEU A 93 -7.09 1.14 7.32
C LEU A 93 -7.40 0.16 8.44
N VAL A 94 -7.79 0.67 9.61
CA VAL A 94 -8.15 -0.14 10.78
C VAL A 94 -9.42 0.38 11.43
N THR A 95 -10.18 -0.50 12.06
CA THR A 95 -11.26 -0.14 12.98
C THR A 95 -10.94 -0.64 14.38
N PHE A 96 -11.76 -0.25 15.36
CA PHE A 96 -11.64 -0.76 16.71
C PHE A 96 -13.00 -0.95 17.35
N ARG A 97 -13.08 -1.89 18.30
CA ARG A 97 -14.19 -2.04 19.24
C ARG A 97 -13.67 -1.87 20.66
N LYS A 98 -14.55 -1.43 21.57
CA LYS A 98 -14.23 -1.35 23.00
C LYS A 98 -14.84 -2.54 23.71
N GLU A 99 -14.05 -3.18 24.57
CA GLU A 99 -14.51 -4.21 25.49
C GLU A 99 -13.98 -3.87 26.89
N GLY A 100 -14.90 -3.48 27.77
CA GLY A 100 -14.56 -2.94 29.09
C GLY A 100 -13.66 -1.69 28.99
N ARG A 101 -12.43 -1.81 29.49
CA ARG A 101 -11.42 -0.73 29.47
C ARG A 101 -10.43 -0.84 28.31
N GLN A 102 -10.51 -1.90 27.50
CA GLN A 102 -9.58 -2.17 26.41
C GLN A 102 -10.20 -1.82 25.06
N ALA A 103 -9.34 -1.44 24.11
CA ALA A 103 -9.70 -1.21 22.72
C ALA A 103 -9.00 -2.25 21.85
N PHE A 104 -9.79 -3.06 21.14
CA PHE A 104 -9.33 -4.09 20.22
C PHE A 104 -9.42 -3.56 18.80
N TYR A 105 -8.33 -3.65 18.06
CA TYR A 105 -8.18 -3.16 16.70
C TYR A 105 -8.19 -4.32 15.72
N ARG A 106 -8.70 -4.07 14.51
CA ARG A 106 -8.70 -5.00 13.38
C ARG A 106 -8.56 -4.25 12.06
N LEU A 107 -8.25 -4.95 10.98
CA LEU A 107 -8.28 -4.36 9.63
C LEU A 107 -9.68 -3.84 9.30
N ALA A 108 -9.74 -2.78 8.50
CA ALA A 108 -11.01 -2.12 8.21
C ALA A 108 -11.99 -2.99 7.41
N ASP A 109 -11.48 -3.66 6.37
CA ASP A 109 -12.29 -4.45 5.45
C ASP A 109 -11.45 -5.48 4.66
N ALA A 110 -12.13 -6.21 3.77
CA ALA A 110 -11.53 -7.21 2.89
C ALA A 110 -10.62 -6.61 1.80
N HIS A 111 -10.78 -5.34 1.44
CA HIS A 111 -9.91 -4.67 0.46
C HIS A 111 -8.53 -4.41 1.06
N VAL A 112 -8.46 -3.90 2.29
CA VAL A 112 -7.19 -3.74 3.03
C VAL A 112 -6.47 -5.08 3.15
N THR A 113 -7.21 -6.13 3.52
CA THR A 113 -6.69 -7.50 3.61
C THR A 113 -6.10 -7.97 2.27
N SER A 114 -6.81 -7.72 1.16
CA SER A 114 -6.36 -8.11 -0.18
C SER A 114 -5.10 -7.36 -0.63
N ILE A 115 -4.99 -6.08 -0.30
CA ILE A 115 -3.81 -5.26 -0.60
C ILE A 115 -2.59 -5.81 0.15
N LEU A 116 -2.71 -6.05 1.46
CA LEU A 116 -1.62 -6.57 2.28
C LEU A 116 -1.15 -7.94 1.80
N ARG A 117 -2.11 -8.85 1.56
CA ARG A 117 -1.83 -10.19 1.04
C ARG A 117 -1.07 -10.12 -0.28
N CYS A 118 -1.60 -9.39 -1.27
CA CYS A 118 -0.97 -9.27 -2.58
C CYS A 118 0.43 -8.65 -2.49
N ALA A 119 0.60 -7.59 -1.70
CA ALA A 119 1.88 -6.92 -1.55
C ALA A 119 2.95 -7.82 -0.90
N LEU A 120 2.58 -8.58 0.13
CA LEU A 120 3.50 -9.48 0.83
C LEU A 120 3.82 -10.74 0.03
N GLU A 121 2.82 -11.32 -0.65
CA GLU A 121 3.01 -12.47 -1.55
C GLU A 121 3.95 -12.09 -2.70
N HIS A 122 3.67 -10.99 -3.40
CA HIS A 122 4.48 -10.54 -4.54
C HIS A 122 5.90 -10.12 -4.14
N ALA A 123 6.09 -9.53 -2.94
CA ALA A 123 7.43 -9.18 -2.45
C ALA A 123 8.29 -10.40 -2.09
N ALA A 124 7.68 -11.58 -1.96
CA ALA A 124 8.36 -12.84 -1.66
C ALA A 124 8.65 -13.69 -2.91
N GLU A 125 8.24 -13.24 -4.10
CA GLU A 125 8.60 -13.83 -5.40
C GLU A 125 10.07 -13.54 -5.76
#